data_AF-A0A6A2ZMR2-F1
#
_entry.id   AF-A0A6A2ZMR2-F1
#
_cell.length_a   1.000
_cell.length_b   1.000
_cell.length_c   1.000
_cell.angle_alpha   90.00
_cell.angle_beta   90.00
_cell.angle_gamma   90.00
#
_symmetry.space_group_name_H-M   'P 1'
#
loop_
_entity.id
_entity.type
_entity.pdbx_description
1 polymer ?
#
loop_
_entity_poly.entity_id
_entity_poly.type
_entity_poly.pdbx_seq_one_letter_code
_entity_poly.pdbx_strand_id
1 'polypeptide(L)'
;MAQNDPKQSGGGFFSSIANSLSNFGSAMSKSVNGLLGYEGLEVINPEGGTEDAEDEARRGRWKQEDRDSYWRMMQKYIGSDVTSMVTLPVLIFEPMSMLQKMAELMEYSYLLDMADECEDPYMRMVYSTSWAISVYYAYQRTWKPFNPILGETYEMVNHGGITFIAEQVSHHPPMSAGHAENEHFIYDISSKVKTKFLGNSVDIYPLGRTRVTLKRDGVVIDLVPPPTKVNNLIFGRTWVDTLGEMIMTNLTTGDKAVLYFQPCGWFGAGRYEIDGYVYNAAEEPKILMTGKWNESMSYQPCDSDGEPLPGTELKELWRVADAPKNDKFQYTYFAHKINSFDTAPKKLLASDSRLRPDRYALEQGDLSKAGFEKSSLEERQRAEKKNREEKGHKFAPKWFDFTDEVAATPWGALEVYQYNGKYSEHRAAIDSSSSSSDGIAVKSTEFNPWQYEDLVAS
;
A
#
# COMPACT_ATOMS: atom_id res chain seq x y z
N MET A 1 12.50 59.76 -26.09
CA MET A 1 13.36 58.86 -25.30
C MET A 1 12.83 58.84 -23.88
N ALA A 2 12.15 57.77 -23.51
CA ALA A 2 11.93 57.36 -22.12
C ALA A 2 11.57 55.86 -22.18
N GLN A 3 12.27 55.10 -21.36
CA GLN A 3 12.50 53.66 -21.44
C GLN A 3 11.28 52.84 -20.99
N ASN A 4 11.12 51.68 -21.62
CA ASN A 4 10.24 50.60 -21.19
C ASN A 4 10.83 49.92 -19.94
N ASP A 5 10.04 49.82 -18.88
CA ASP A 5 10.26 48.85 -17.79
C ASP A 5 9.68 47.48 -18.19
N PRO A 6 10.43 46.38 -18.08
CA PRO A 6 9.88 45.05 -18.28
C PRO A 6 9.19 44.54 -17.00
N LYS A 7 7.96 44.05 -17.21
CA LYS A 7 7.13 43.31 -16.25
C LYS A 7 7.95 42.26 -15.48
N GLN A 8 7.86 42.29 -14.15
CA GLN A 8 8.13 41.14 -13.30
C GLN A 8 7.10 40.05 -13.63
N SER A 9 7.55 38.95 -14.23
CA SER A 9 6.78 37.73 -14.37
C SER A 9 6.81 36.98 -13.04
N GLY A 10 5.65 36.84 -12.39
CA GLY A 10 5.44 35.94 -11.27
C GLY A 10 5.66 34.51 -11.74
N GLY A 11 6.73 33.88 -11.25
CA GLY A 11 6.96 32.46 -11.39
C GLY A 11 6.27 31.75 -10.23
N GLY A 12 5.03 31.32 -10.45
CA GLY A 12 4.34 30.45 -9.48
C GLY A 12 5.12 29.13 -9.30
N PHE A 13 4.96 28.51 -8.14
CA PHE A 13 5.63 27.27 -7.72
C PHE A 13 5.67 26.16 -8.80
N PHE A 14 4.68 26.08 -9.71
CA PHE A 14 4.70 25.13 -10.83
C PHE A 14 5.71 25.45 -11.94
N SER A 15 6.10 26.70 -12.14
CA SER A 15 7.21 27.04 -13.05
C SER A 15 8.56 26.58 -12.51
N SER A 16 8.71 26.47 -11.18
CA SER A 16 9.89 25.87 -10.55
C SER A 16 9.85 24.33 -10.62
N ILE A 17 8.67 23.71 -10.53
CA ILE A 17 8.47 22.27 -10.75
C ILE A 17 8.67 21.90 -12.23
N ALA A 18 8.14 22.67 -13.18
CA ALA A 18 8.33 22.43 -14.63
C ALA A 18 9.80 22.65 -15.06
N ASN A 19 10.49 23.62 -14.47
CA ASN A 19 11.94 23.79 -14.68
C ASN A 19 12.77 22.71 -13.94
N SER A 20 12.28 22.21 -12.80
CA SER A 20 12.81 21.03 -12.10
C SER A 20 12.69 19.78 -12.98
N LEU A 21 11.55 19.52 -13.61
CA LEU A 21 11.36 18.38 -14.52
C LEU A 21 12.35 18.37 -15.71
N SER A 22 12.90 19.52 -16.10
CA SER A 22 13.89 19.59 -17.19
C SER A 22 15.34 19.33 -16.78
N ASN A 23 15.65 19.30 -15.47
CA ASN A 23 17.01 19.17 -14.93
C ASN A 23 17.22 17.98 -13.96
N PHE A 24 16.22 17.13 -13.74
CA PHE A 24 16.38 15.95 -12.87
C PHE A 24 17.02 14.78 -13.62
N GLY A 25 18.35 14.78 -13.64
CA GLY A 25 19.12 13.55 -13.83
C GLY A 25 18.86 12.59 -12.67
N SER A 26 18.55 11.34 -12.97
CA SER A 26 18.45 10.24 -12.01
C SER A 26 19.65 10.19 -11.07
N ALA A 27 19.47 9.75 -9.83
CA ALA A 27 20.55 9.46 -8.88
C ALA A 27 21.76 8.84 -9.59
N MET A 28 22.99 9.21 -9.20
CA MET A 28 24.22 8.73 -9.84
C MET A 28 24.27 7.20 -9.79
N SER A 29 23.80 6.58 -10.87
CA SER A 29 23.77 5.15 -11.08
C SER A 29 25.20 4.68 -11.34
N LYS A 30 25.90 4.24 -10.30
CA LYS A 30 27.19 3.58 -10.51
C LYS A 30 26.90 2.12 -10.83
N SER A 31 27.23 1.71 -12.06
CA SER A 31 27.21 0.30 -12.47
C SER A 31 28.32 -0.43 -11.72
N VAL A 32 28.04 -1.64 -11.23
CA VAL A 32 29.07 -2.54 -10.71
C VAL A 32 29.86 -3.11 -11.90
N ASN A 33 30.76 -2.33 -12.49
CA ASN A 33 31.59 -2.78 -13.60
C ASN A 33 32.83 -3.53 -13.08
N GLY A 34 32.97 -4.80 -13.45
CA GLY A 34 34.29 -5.44 -13.59
C GLY A 34 34.85 -6.28 -12.43
N LEU A 35 34.32 -6.22 -11.20
CA LEU A 35 34.88 -7.00 -10.07
C LEU A 35 33.99 -8.13 -9.53
N LEU A 36 32.65 -7.99 -9.61
CA LEU A 36 31.69 -9.01 -9.13
C LEU A 36 31.13 -9.92 -10.23
N GLY A 37 31.54 -9.73 -11.50
CA GLY A 37 31.09 -10.55 -12.62
C GLY A 37 29.65 -10.30 -13.09
N TYR A 38 29.03 -9.19 -12.69
CA TYR A 38 27.66 -8.83 -13.03
C TYR A 38 27.62 -7.52 -13.84
N GLU A 39 27.82 -7.61 -15.16
CA GLU A 39 27.79 -6.44 -16.05
C GLU A 39 26.38 -5.83 -16.13
N GLY A 40 26.29 -4.49 -16.07
CA GLY A 40 25.07 -3.73 -16.32
C GLY A 40 24.07 -3.67 -15.17
N LEU A 41 24.43 -4.13 -13.96
CA LEU A 41 23.59 -3.98 -12.77
C LEU A 41 23.83 -2.64 -12.07
N GLU A 42 22.73 -1.92 -11.86
CA GLU A 42 22.70 -0.68 -11.10
C GLU A 42 22.54 -0.95 -9.60
N VAL A 43 23.41 -0.35 -8.78
CA VAL A 43 23.31 -0.33 -7.32
C VAL A 43 23.30 1.13 -6.88
N ILE A 44 22.25 1.54 -6.18
CA ILE A 44 22.05 2.94 -5.79
C ILE A 44 22.21 3.06 -4.28
N ASN A 45 23.10 3.95 -3.82
CA ASN A 45 23.13 4.35 -2.40
C ASN A 45 22.06 5.44 -2.17
N PRO A 46 20.97 5.14 -1.43
CA PRO A 46 19.85 6.07 -1.29
C PRO A 46 20.11 7.21 -0.30
N GLU A 47 21.27 7.20 0.38
CA GLU A 47 21.74 8.29 1.25
C GLU A 47 22.73 9.19 0.52
N GLY A 48 23.04 8.91 -0.75
CA GLY A 48 23.93 9.76 -1.51
C GLY A 48 25.41 9.66 -1.16
N GLY A 49 25.82 8.69 -0.34
CA GLY A 49 27.22 8.55 0.06
C GLY A 49 28.17 8.46 -1.14
N THR A 50 29.39 8.98 -0.97
CA THR A 50 30.50 8.83 -1.94
C THR A 50 31.07 7.41 -1.99
N GLU A 51 30.53 6.51 -1.17
CA GLU A 51 30.93 5.12 -1.06
C GLU A 51 30.97 4.44 -2.42
N ASP A 52 31.90 3.50 -2.56
CA ASP A 52 32.02 2.71 -3.77
C ASP A 52 30.72 1.90 -3.96
N ALA A 53 30.22 1.85 -5.21
CA ALA A 53 29.05 1.04 -5.54
C ALA A 53 29.28 -0.43 -5.21
N GLU A 54 30.54 -0.87 -5.24
CA GLU A 54 30.93 -2.20 -4.80
C GLU A 54 30.71 -2.44 -3.30
N ASP A 55 31.02 -1.45 -2.46
CA ASP A 55 30.82 -1.56 -1.02
C ASP A 55 29.34 -1.53 -0.69
N GLU A 56 28.55 -0.67 -1.35
CA GLU A 56 27.10 -0.68 -1.21
C GLU A 56 26.53 -2.04 -1.62
N ALA A 57 26.96 -2.61 -2.75
CA ALA A 57 26.48 -3.89 -3.27
C ALA A 57 26.62 -5.06 -2.27
N ARG A 58 27.53 -4.97 -1.30
CA ARG A 58 27.78 -5.97 -0.25
C ARG A 58 26.92 -5.76 1.01
N ARG A 59 26.21 -4.65 1.15
CA ARG A 59 25.40 -4.31 2.34
C ARG A 59 23.97 -4.87 2.32
N GLY A 60 23.63 -5.69 1.32
CA GLY A 60 22.31 -6.32 1.21
C GLY A 60 22.07 -7.44 2.23
N ARG A 61 20.81 -7.87 2.34
CA ARG A 61 20.37 -8.91 3.29
C ARG A 61 20.77 -10.35 2.89
N TRP A 62 21.25 -10.54 1.66
CA TRP A 62 21.58 -11.84 1.11
C TRP A 62 23.02 -12.25 1.46
N LYS A 63 23.21 -13.51 1.85
CA LYS A 63 24.56 -14.10 1.87
C LYS A 63 25.07 -14.21 0.44
N GLN A 64 26.39 -14.10 0.25
CA GLN A 64 27.00 -14.06 -1.09
C GLN A 64 26.58 -15.24 -1.97
N GLU A 65 26.66 -16.46 -1.45
CA GLU A 65 26.30 -17.68 -2.19
C GLU A 65 24.81 -17.70 -2.59
N ASP A 66 23.93 -17.34 -1.64
CA ASP A 66 22.48 -17.26 -1.87
C ASP A 66 22.14 -16.17 -2.89
N ARG A 67 22.81 -15.02 -2.81
CA ARG A 67 22.64 -13.88 -3.71
C ARG A 67 22.97 -14.26 -5.15
N ASP A 68 24.13 -14.87 -5.36
CA ASP A 68 24.64 -15.23 -6.68
C ASP A 68 23.74 -16.31 -7.34
N SER A 69 23.28 -17.29 -6.55
CA SER A 69 22.30 -18.29 -6.97
C SER A 69 20.95 -17.65 -7.33
N TYR A 70 20.46 -16.75 -6.49
CA TYR A 70 19.19 -16.05 -6.70
C TYR A 70 19.22 -15.14 -7.93
N TRP A 71 20.33 -14.41 -8.16
CA TRP A 71 20.53 -13.61 -9.37
C TRP A 71 20.45 -14.47 -10.64
N ARG A 72 21.16 -15.61 -10.66
CA ARG A 72 21.13 -16.53 -11.82
C ARG A 72 19.73 -17.03 -12.13
N MET A 73 18.90 -17.24 -11.10
CA MET A 73 17.50 -17.60 -11.27
C MET A 73 16.66 -16.43 -11.80
N MET A 74 16.88 -15.21 -11.28
CA MET A 74 16.05 -14.04 -11.54
C MET A 74 16.34 -13.34 -12.87
N GLN A 75 17.59 -13.33 -13.34
CA GLN A 75 18.00 -12.56 -14.54
C GLN A 75 17.19 -12.90 -15.81
N LYS A 76 16.66 -14.13 -15.93
CA LYS A 76 15.82 -14.52 -17.07
C LYS A 76 14.43 -13.87 -17.07
N TYR A 77 14.00 -13.27 -15.96
CA TYR A 77 12.71 -12.61 -15.81
C TYR A 77 12.80 -11.09 -16.00
N ILE A 78 13.95 -10.54 -16.39
CA ILE A 78 14.09 -9.11 -16.66
C ILE A 78 13.07 -8.69 -17.73
N GLY A 79 12.33 -7.62 -17.44
CA GLY A 79 11.21 -7.12 -18.24
C GLY A 79 9.86 -7.79 -17.96
N SER A 80 9.80 -8.84 -17.14
CA SER A 80 8.57 -9.60 -16.87
C SER A 80 7.82 -9.09 -15.63
N ASP A 81 6.53 -9.40 -15.55
CA ASP A 81 5.75 -9.30 -14.32
C ASP A 81 6.04 -10.52 -13.43
N VAL A 82 6.69 -10.29 -12.30
CA VAL A 82 7.19 -11.37 -11.43
C VAL A 82 6.20 -11.79 -10.35
N THR A 83 5.06 -11.11 -10.22
CA THR A 83 4.08 -11.30 -9.13
C THR A 83 3.56 -12.74 -9.03
N SER A 84 3.45 -13.43 -10.18
CA SER A 84 2.92 -14.81 -10.28
C SER A 84 3.89 -15.82 -10.91
N MET A 85 5.12 -15.40 -11.27
CA MET A 85 6.05 -16.24 -12.04
C MET A 85 7.18 -16.87 -11.20
N VAL A 86 7.44 -16.33 -10.00
CA VAL A 86 8.60 -16.70 -9.19
C VAL A 86 8.17 -16.99 -7.76
N THR A 87 8.60 -18.14 -7.24
CA THR A 87 8.54 -18.44 -5.81
C THR A 87 9.68 -17.71 -5.11
N LEU A 88 9.33 -16.71 -4.32
CA LEU A 88 10.29 -15.90 -3.57
C LEU A 88 10.66 -16.57 -2.22
N PRO A 89 11.91 -16.48 -1.76
CA PRO A 89 12.35 -17.07 -0.50
C PRO A 89 11.83 -16.27 0.71
N VAL A 90 11.50 -16.97 1.80
CA VAL A 90 10.91 -16.35 3.01
C VAL A 90 11.80 -15.26 3.63
N LEU A 91 13.12 -15.30 3.39
CA LEU A 91 14.07 -14.30 3.89
C LEU A 91 13.70 -12.86 3.53
N ILE A 92 12.97 -12.62 2.44
CA ILE A 92 12.59 -11.25 2.02
C ILE A 92 11.22 -10.81 2.52
N PHE A 93 10.52 -11.64 3.30
CA PHE A 93 9.14 -11.40 3.72
C PHE A 93 9.05 -10.70 5.08
N GLU A 94 7.94 -9.99 5.29
CA GLU A 94 7.45 -9.58 6.61
C GLU A 94 6.29 -10.49 7.05
N PRO A 95 6.04 -10.69 8.36
CA PRO A 95 5.01 -11.58 8.90
C PRO A 95 3.58 -11.00 8.80
N MET A 96 3.24 -10.44 7.65
CA MET A 96 1.91 -9.92 7.30
C MET A 96 1.49 -10.42 5.91
N SER A 97 0.19 -10.63 5.71
CA SER A 97 -0.40 -10.77 4.37
C SER A 97 -0.68 -9.41 3.72
N MET A 98 -0.90 -9.36 2.40
CA MET A 98 -1.40 -8.14 1.76
C MET A 98 -2.73 -7.66 2.35
N LEU A 99 -3.59 -8.55 2.86
CA LEU A 99 -4.87 -8.17 3.46
C LEU A 99 -4.66 -7.39 4.78
N GLN A 100 -3.66 -7.79 5.56
CA GLN A 100 -3.25 -7.05 6.75
C GLN A 100 -2.64 -5.69 6.40
N LYS A 101 -1.83 -5.63 5.33
CA LYS A 101 -1.28 -4.36 4.80
C LYS A 101 -2.37 -3.38 4.39
N MET A 102 -3.49 -3.87 3.82
CA MET A 102 -4.64 -3.02 3.49
C MET A 102 -5.28 -2.41 4.74
N ALA A 103 -5.24 -3.08 5.88
CA ALA A 103 -5.77 -2.58 7.14
C ALA A 103 -4.86 -1.54 7.83
N GLU A 104 -3.57 -1.45 7.46
CA GLU A 104 -2.64 -0.48 8.10
C GLU A 104 -3.02 0.97 7.86
N LEU A 105 -3.68 1.27 6.74
CA LEU A 105 -4.23 2.60 6.45
C LEU A 105 -5.27 3.05 7.51
N MET A 106 -5.82 2.11 8.30
CA MET A 106 -6.75 2.43 9.37
C MET A 106 -6.09 3.02 10.62
N GLU A 107 -4.75 2.96 10.76
CA GLU A 107 -4.02 3.57 11.89
C GLU A 107 -4.37 5.05 12.08
N TYR A 108 -4.57 5.75 10.97
CA TYR A 108 -4.89 7.18 10.92
C TYR A 108 -6.32 7.46 10.45
N SER A 109 -7.23 6.50 10.67
CA SER A 109 -8.64 6.60 10.27
C SER A 109 -9.37 7.82 10.85
N TYR A 110 -8.93 8.35 12.00
CA TYR A 110 -9.47 9.58 12.59
C TYR A 110 -9.42 10.78 11.63
N LEU A 111 -8.50 10.78 10.65
CA LEU A 111 -8.45 11.83 9.62
C LEU A 111 -9.70 11.80 8.72
N LEU A 112 -10.30 10.63 8.48
CA LEU A 112 -11.57 10.54 7.77
C LEU A 112 -12.74 11.02 8.63
N ASP A 113 -12.71 10.76 9.93
CA ASP A 113 -13.70 11.32 10.87
C ASP A 113 -13.64 12.86 10.85
N MET A 114 -12.44 13.44 10.91
CA MET A 114 -12.24 14.89 10.75
C MET A 114 -12.70 15.41 9.39
N ALA A 115 -12.50 14.64 8.31
CA ALA A 115 -12.95 15.02 6.97
C ALA A 115 -14.49 15.05 6.88
N ASP A 116 -15.16 14.05 7.44
CA ASP A 116 -16.61 13.93 7.49
C ASP A 116 -17.25 15.06 8.29
N GLU A 117 -16.63 15.46 9.41
CA GLU A 117 -17.07 16.58 10.25
C GLU A 117 -16.71 17.96 9.68
N CYS A 118 -15.84 18.05 8.68
CA CYS A 118 -15.36 19.32 8.14
C CYS A 118 -16.40 20.00 7.22
N GLU A 119 -16.74 21.25 7.51
CA GLU A 119 -17.63 22.07 6.67
C GLU A 119 -16.92 22.67 5.45
N ASP A 120 -15.64 23.02 5.57
CA ASP A 120 -14.85 23.55 4.46
C ASP A 120 -14.50 22.41 3.48
N PRO A 121 -14.97 22.46 2.23
CA PRO A 121 -14.75 21.39 1.26
C PRO A 121 -13.27 21.20 0.91
N TYR A 122 -12.45 22.25 0.98
CA TYR A 122 -11.01 22.15 0.69
C TYR A 122 -10.26 21.52 1.85
N MET A 123 -10.59 21.89 3.10
CA MET A 123 -10.04 21.23 4.28
C MET A 123 -10.47 19.78 4.40
N ARG A 124 -11.69 19.43 4.00
CA ARG A 124 -12.13 18.04 3.86
C ARG A 124 -11.22 17.24 2.92
N MET A 125 -10.85 17.81 1.78
CA MET A 125 -9.88 17.19 0.86
C MET A 125 -8.50 17.08 1.49
N VAL A 126 -8.05 18.08 2.25
CA VAL A 126 -6.78 18.03 3.00
C VAL A 126 -6.76 16.83 3.96
N TYR A 127 -7.78 16.67 4.81
CA TYR A 127 -7.89 15.54 5.74
C TYR A 127 -7.92 14.19 5.03
N SER A 128 -8.77 14.05 4.00
CA SER A 128 -8.92 12.82 3.21
C SER A 128 -7.61 12.44 2.50
N THR A 129 -6.90 13.44 1.97
CA THR A 129 -5.63 13.23 1.27
C THR A 129 -4.53 12.85 2.25
N SER A 130 -4.44 13.48 3.42
CA SER A 130 -3.49 13.09 4.46
C SER A 130 -3.74 11.68 4.99
N TRP A 131 -5.00 11.25 5.11
CA TRP A 131 -5.32 9.85 5.40
C TRP A 131 -4.71 8.92 4.35
N ALA A 132 -4.93 9.17 3.05
CA ALA A 132 -4.38 8.33 1.98
C ALA A 132 -2.84 8.30 1.94
N ILE A 133 -2.16 9.42 2.23
CA ILE A 133 -0.70 9.49 2.31
C ILE A 133 -0.17 8.68 3.49
N SER A 134 -0.92 8.60 4.59
CA SER A 134 -0.39 8.07 5.85
C SER A 134 0.12 6.62 5.78
N VAL A 135 -0.42 5.80 4.86
CA VAL A 135 0.03 4.41 4.64
C VAL A 135 1.39 4.32 3.96
N TYR A 136 1.85 5.36 3.27
CA TYR A 136 3.14 5.33 2.56
C TYR A 136 4.33 5.22 3.52
N TYR A 137 4.18 5.66 4.77
CA TYR A 137 5.14 5.34 5.84
C TYR A 137 5.33 3.81 5.99
N ALA A 138 4.25 3.03 5.94
CA ALA A 138 4.30 1.57 5.99
C ALA A 138 4.84 0.95 4.68
N TYR A 139 4.73 1.66 3.56
CA TYR A 139 5.29 1.25 2.27
C TYR A 139 6.78 1.54 2.12
N GLN A 140 7.38 2.35 3.01
CA GLN A 140 8.84 2.48 3.09
C GLN A 140 9.53 1.18 3.50
N ARG A 141 8.79 0.27 4.16
CA ARG A 141 9.31 -0.99 4.67
C ARG A 141 9.77 -1.87 3.52
N THR A 142 10.98 -2.39 3.62
CA THR A 142 11.67 -3.09 2.52
C THR A 142 11.41 -4.60 2.51
N TRP A 143 10.30 -5.02 3.10
CA TRP A 143 9.93 -6.42 3.27
C TRP A 143 8.67 -6.70 2.48
N LYS A 144 8.62 -7.87 1.86
CA LYS A 144 7.47 -8.27 1.07
C LYS A 144 6.41 -8.92 1.98
N PRO A 145 5.16 -8.43 2.03
CA PRO A 145 4.08 -9.18 2.65
C PRO A 145 3.80 -10.48 1.88
N PHE A 146 3.21 -11.46 2.57
CA PHE A 146 2.74 -12.68 1.94
C PHE A 146 1.61 -12.37 0.96
N ASN A 147 1.71 -12.93 -0.25
CA ASN A 147 0.60 -12.94 -1.19
C ASN A 147 -0.50 -13.81 -0.57
N PRO A 148 -1.73 -13.30 -0.38
CA PRO A 148 -2.80 -14.08 0.23
C PRO A 148 -3.17 -15.29 -0.63
N ILE A 149 -3.60 -16.37 0.01
CA ILE A 149 -4.17 -17.54 -0.66
C ILE A 149 -5.58 -17.20 -1.13
N LEU A 150 -6.04 -17.76 -2.25
CA LEU A 150 -7.42 -17.57 -2.73
C LEU A 150 -8.41 -17.88 -1.60
N GLY A 151 -9.26 -16.90 -1.26
CA GLY A 151 -10.20 -17.04 -0.16
C GLY A 151 -9.70 -16.73 1.24
N GLU A 152 -8.42 -16.41 1.40
CA GLU A 152 -7.90 -15.87 2.65
C GLU A 152 -8.62 -14.56 2.98
N THR A 153 -8.91 -14.34 4.26
CA THR A 153 -9.56 -13.13 4.77
C THR A 153 -8.70 -12.45 5.82
N TYR A 154 -9.02 -11.21 6.16
CA TYR A 154 -8.50 -10.55 7.36
C TYR A 154 -9.58 -9.66 7.97
N GLU A 155 -9.83 -9.80 9.27
CA GLU A 155 -10.81 -8.98 10.02
C GLU A 155 -10.19 -8.11 11.13
N MET A 156 -10.80 -6.95 11.36
CA MET A 156 -10.53 -6.06 12.49
C MET A 156 -11.80 -5.30 12.91
N VAL A 157 -12.15 -5.35 14.21
CA VAL A 157 -13.37 -4.71 14.76
C VAL A 157 -13.12 -3.88 16.03
N ASN A 158 -11.86 -3.65 16.39
CA ASN A 158 -11.46 -3.09 17.68
C ASN A 158 -10.65 -1.79 17.56
N HIS A 159 -10.95 -0.97 16.56
CA HIS A 159 -10.25 0.29 16.32
C HIS A 159 -11.19 1.36 15.76
N GLY A 160 -11.36 2.49 16.46
CA GLY A 160 -12.11 3.64 15.94
C GLY A 160 -13.57 3.37 15.55
N GLY A 161 -14.22 2.39 16.16
CA GLY A 161 -15.56 1.93 15.76
C GLY A 161 -15.61 1.26 14.37
N ILE A 162 -14.45 1.01 13.76
CA ILE A 162 -14.35 0.44 12.41
C ILE A 162 -14.63 -1.05 12.45
N THR A 163 -15.50 -1.49 11.54
CA THR A 163 -15.56 -2.87 11.07
C THR A 163 -14.80 -2.97 9.76
N PHE A 164 -13.69 -3.71 9.75
CA PHE A 164 -12.85 -3.95 8.57
C PHE A 164 -12.91 -5.43 8.18
N ILE A 165 -13.06 -5.70 6.88
CA ILE A 165 -12.91 -7.01 6.27
C ILE A 165 -12.18 -6.89 4.94
N ALA A 166 -11.23 -7.79 4.69
CA ALA A 166 -10.63 -7.97 3.37
C ALA A 166 -10.59 -9.44 2.99
N GLU A 167 -10.63 -9.72 1.69
CA GLU A 167 -10.67 -11.07 1.12
C GLU A 167 -9.81 -11.14 -0.16
N GLN A 168 -9.10 -12.24 -0.34
CA GLN A 168 -8.44 -12.55 -1.61
C GLN A 168 -9.45 -13.11 -2.61
N VAL A 169 -10.01 -12.22 -3.42
CA VAL A 169 -11.12 -12.51 -4.35
C VAL A 169 -10.69 -13.18 -5.65
N SER A 170 -9.41 -13.09 -6.03
CA SER A 170 -8.84 -13.76 -7.20
C SER A 170 -7.35 -14.09 -7.01
N HIS A 171 -6.86 -15.14 -7.67
CA HIS A 171 -5.45 -15.54 -7.66
C HIS A 171 -4.74 -15.42 -9.03
N HIS A 172 -5.49 -15.43 -10.14
CA HIS A 172 -4.94 -15.28 -11.49
C HIS A 172 -5.81 -14.33 -12.34
N PRO A 173 -5.51 -13.03 -12.36
CA PRO A 173 -4.44 -12.35 -11.59
C PRO A 173 -4.77 -12.26 -10.09
N PRO A 174 -3.75 -12.10 -9.21
CA PRO A 174 -3.98 -11.92 -7.78
C PRO A 174 -4.70 -10.59 -7.52
N MET A 175 -5.86 -10.66 -6.88
CA MET A 175 -6.65 -9.49 -6.50
C MET A 175 -7.20 -9.66 -5.09
N SER A 176 -7.20 -8.56 -4.34
CA SER A 176 -7.78 -8.48 -3.00
C SER A 176 -8.87 -7.41 -3.00
N ALA A 177 -9.96 -7.66 -2.29
CA ALA A 177 -10.99 -6.67 -2.01
C ALA A 177 -10.99 -6.35 -0.51
N GLY A 178 -11.32 -5.11 -0.16
CA GLY A 178 -11.35 -4.64 1.21
C GLY A 178 -12.50 -3.67 1.43
N HIS A 179 -13.05 -3.69 2.63
CA HIS A 179 -14.11 -2.81 3.10
C HIS A 179 -13.83 -2.41 4.55
N ALA A 180 -14.01 -1.14 4.87
CA ALA A 180 -13.98 -0.63 6.22
C ALA A 180 -15.08 0.41 6.44
N GLU A 181 -15.78 0.34 7.56
CA GLU A 181 -16.89 1.24 7.86
C GLU A 181 -16.96 1.57 9.35
N ASN A 182 -17.17 2.85 9.67
CA ASN A 182 -17.55 3.35 11.01
C ASN A 182 -18.73 4.32 10.88
N GLU A 183 -19.05 5.15 11.90
CA GLU A 183 -20.15 6.12 11.82
C GLU A 183 -19.91 7.26 10.79
N HIS A 184 -18.65 7.54 10.45
CA HIS A 184 -18.26 8.69 9.62
C HIS A 184 -17.97 8.34 8.16
N PHE A 185 -17.40 7.17 7.89
CA PHE A 185 -16.94 6.83 6.55
C PHE A 185 -17.20 5.39 6.14
N ILE A 186 -17.15 5.17 4.83
CA ILE A 186 -17.00 3.88 4.17
C ILE A 186 -15.74 3.94 3.32
N TYR A 187 -14.87 2.95 3.43
CA TYR A 187 -13.70 2.73 2.59
C TYR A 187 -13.88 1.41 1.84
N ASP A 188 -13.85 1.47 0.51
CA ASP A 188 -13.87 0.29 -0.35
C ASP A 188 -12.63 0.28 -1.24
N ILE A 189 -12.04 -0.90 -1.41
CA ILE A 189 -10.91 -1.09 -2.31
C ILE A 189 -11.02 -2.41 -3.07
N SER A 190 -10.82 -2.34 -4.38
CA SER A 190 -10.38 -3.49 -5.19
C SER A 190 -8.91 -3.23 -5.57
N SER A 191 -8.02 -4.17 -5.28
CA SER A 191 -6.58 -4.01 -5.45
C SER A 191 -5.97 -5.12 -6.28
N LYS A 192 -5.18 -4.72 -7.27
CA LYS A 192 -4.37 -5.56 -8.15
C LYS A 192 -3.03 -4.88 -8.33
N VAL A 193 -1.96 -5.66 -8.33
CA VAL A 193 -0.61 -5.13 -8.54
C VAL A 193 -0.06 -5.70 -9.83
N LYS A 194 0.50 -4.82 -10.66
CA LYS A 194 1.31 -5.19 -11.81
C LYS A 194 2.76 -4.83 -11.51
N THR A 195 3.69 -5.69 -11.88
CA THR A 195 5.12 -5.42 -11.68
C THR A 195 5.90 -5.44 -12.98
N LYS A 196 7.07 -4.80 -12.98
CA LYS A 196 8.08 -4.94 -14.03
C LYS A 196 9.45 -5.08 -13.38
N PHE A 197 10.04 -6.27 -13.47
CA PHE A 197 11.38 -6.52 -12.94
C PHE A 197 12.44 -5.94 -13.87
N LEU A 198 13.35 -5.11 -13.33
CA LEU A 198 14.38 -4.39 -14.09
C LEU A 198 15.79 -4.93 -13.81
N GLY A 199 15.92 -6.09 -13.16
CA GLY A 199 17.20 -6.68 -12.77
C GLY A 199 17.47 -6.49 -11.29
N ASN A 200 18.05 -5.37 -10.87
CA ASN A 200 18.27 -5.12 -9.44
C ASN A 200 17.17 -4.27 -8.78
N SER A 201 16.13 -3.91 -9.55
CA SER A 201 14.95 -3.19 -9.06
C SER A 201 13.66 -3.76 -9.65
N VAL A 202 12.52 -3.38 -9.08
CA VAL A 202 11.19 -3.69 -9.60
C VAL A 202 10.32 -2.45 -9.55
N ASP A 203 9.66 -2.14 -10.67
CA ASP A 203 8.59 -1.15 -10.70
C ASP A 203 7.28 -1.84 -10.31
N ILE A 204 6.49 -1.17 -9.47
CA ILE A 204 5.21 -1.59 -8.93
C ILE A 204 4.16 -0.59 -9.37
N TYR A 205 3.16 -1.08 -10.09
CA TYR A 205 2.02 -0.30 -10.56
C TYR A 205 0.77 -0.75 -9.80
N PRO A 206 0.25 0.09 -8.89
CA PRO A 206 -0.91 -0.23 -8.08
C PRO A 206 -2.23 -0.01 -8.85
N LEU A 207 -2.74 -1.04 -9.52
CA LEU A 207 -4.06 -1.01 -10.15
C LEU A 207 -5.13 -1.15 -9.04
N GLY A 208 -5.49 -0.04 -8.43
CA GLY A 208 -6.50 0.02 -7.37
C GLY A 208 -7.71 0.87 -7.77
N ARG A 209 -8.90 0.46 -7.29
CA ARG A 209 -10.09 1.32 -7.20
C ARG A 209 -10.36 1.52 -5.73
N THR A 210 -9.86 2.63 -5.19
CA THR A 210 -10.07 3.02 -3.80
C THR A 210 -11.14 4.10 -3.75
N ARG A 211 -12.18 3.88 -2.96
CA ARG A 211 -13.28 4.83 -2.76
C ARG A 211 -13.51 5.07 -1.29
N VAL A 212 -13.60 6.34 -0.92
CA VAL A 212 -14.02 6.78 0.41
C VAL A 212 -15.34 7.51 0.29
N THR A 213 -16.35 7.08 1.04
CA THR A 213 -17.61 7.81 1.18
C THR A 213 -17.66 8.42 2.56
N LEU A 214 -17.68 9.76 2.65
CA LEU A 214 -17.93 10.48 3.89
C LEU A 214 -19.45 10.58 4.09
N LYS A 215 -19.95 10.01 5.19
CA LYS A 215 -21.35 9.67 5.38
C LYS A 215 -22.23 10.88 5.65
N ARG A 216 -21.74 11.91 6.34
CA ARG A 216 -22.54 13.09 6.73
C ARG A 216 -23.17 13.76 5.51
N ASP A 217 -22.36 14.00 4.49
CA ASP A 217 -22.76 14.74 3.29
C ASP A 217 -22.86 13.83 2.04
N GLY A 218 -22.58 12.53 2.16
CA GLY A 218 -22.55 11.58 1.05
C GLY A 218 -21.45 11.88 0.01
N VAL A 219 -20.33 12.47 0.45
CA VAL A 219 -19.22 12.85 -0.43
C VAL A 219 -18.42 11.61 -0.80
N VAL A 220 -18.23 11.40 -2.10
CA VAL A 220 -17.48 10.25 -2.62
C VAL A 220 -16.14 10.70 -3.18
N ILE A 221 -15.05 10.17 -2.62
CA ILE A 221 -13.68 10.51 -3.00
C ILE A 221 -13.02 9.28 -3.62
N ASP A 222 -12.42 9.46 -4.78
CA ASP A 222 -11.65 8.45 -5.51
C ASP A 222 -10.15 8.70 -5.35
N LEU A 223 -9.33 7.65 -5.31
CA LEU A 223 -7.88 7.74 -5.21
C LEU A 223 -7.20 7.03 -6.38
N VAL A 224 -6.35 7.77 -7.08
CA VAL A 224 -5.34 7.26 -8.00
C VAL A 224 -3.97 7.34 -7.30
N PRO A 225 -3.39 6.20 -6.88
CA PRO A 225 -2.09 6.18 -6.21
C PRO A 225 -0.91 6.48 -7.17
N PRO A 226 0.28 6.84 -6.69
CA PRO A 226 1.51 6.86 -7.48
C PRO A 226 2.11 5.45 -7.65
N PRO A 227 2.93 5.22 -8.69
CA PRO A 227 3.77 4.03 -8.77
C PRO A 227 4.88 4.04 -7.70
N THR A 228 5.37 2.84 -7.39
CA THR A 228 6.47 2.62 -6.44
C THR A 228 7.58 1.81 -7.10
N LYS A 229 8.83 2.09 -6.76
CA LYS A 229 10.00 1.33 -7.18
C LYS A 229 10.72 0.77 -5.96
N VAL A 230 11.02 -0.52 -5.99
CA VAL A 230 11.90 -1.14 -4.97
C VAL A 230 13.26 -1.36 -5.61
N ASN A 231 14.27 -0.68 -5.06
CA ASN A 231 15.63 -0.67 -5.55
C ASN A 231 16.50 -1.64 -4.74
N ASN A 232 17.62 -2.07 -5.32
CA ASN A 232 18.60 -2.95 -4.69
C ASN A 232 17.99 -4.24 -4.09
N LEU A 233 17.23 -4.98 -4.91
CA LEU A 233 16.56 -6.21 -4.48
C LEU A 233 17.55 -7.32 -4.13
N ILE A 234 18.65 -7.42 -4.89
CA ILE A 234 19.60 -8.53 -4.83
C ILE A 234 20.99 -8.02 -4.40
N PHE A 235 21.42 -6.91 -4.99
CA PHE A 235 22.69 -6.25 -4.70
C PHE A 235 22.43 -4.90 -4.04
N GLY A 236 23.01 -4.67 -2.86
CA GLY A 236 22.85 -3.43 -2.10
C GLY A 236 21.79 -3.49 -1.00
N ARG A 237 21.75 -2.44 -0.16
CA ARG A 237 20.64 -2.27 0.79
C ARG A 237 19.38 -1.96 0.01
N THR A 238 18.36 -2.81 0.17
CA THR A 238 17.05 -2.58 -0.44
C THR A 238 16.45 -1.28 0.09
N TRP A 239 15.81 -0.51 -0.78
CA TRP A 239 15.08 0.69 -0.39
C TRP A 239 13.90 0.91 -1.34
N VAL A 240 12.92 1.68 -0.87
CA VAL A 240 11.69 1.97 -1.61
C VAL A 240 11.65 3.44 -2.00
N ASP A 241 11.25 3.70 -3.24
CA ASP A 241 10.97 5.04 -3.75
C ASP A 241 9.54 5.08 -4.29
N THR A 242 8.76 6.07 -3.90
CA THR A 242 7.44 6.32 -4.49
C THR A 242 7.54 7.64 -5.23
N LEU A 243 7.07 7.69 -6.48
CA LEU A 243 7.29 8.83 -7.34
C LEU A 243 6.09 9.14 -8.22
N GLY A 244 5.97 10.41 -8.62
CA GLY A 244 4.90 10.89 -9.48
C GLY A 244 3.65 11.30 -8.72
N GLU A 245 2.55 11.42 -9.44
CA GLU A 245 1.32 12.01 -8.91
C GLU A 245 0.46 11.01 -8.14
N MET A 246 0.00 11.43 -6.96
CA MET A 246 -1.17 10.90 -6.30
C MET A 246 -2.32 11.88 -6.51
N ILE A 247 -3.48 11.38 -6.94
CA ILE A 247 -4.66 12.21 -7.19
C ILE A 247 -5.81 11.68 -6.34
N MET A 248 -6.36 12.55 -5.49
CA MET A 248 -7.65 12.30 -4.85
C MET A 248 -8.71 13.22 -5.44
N THR A 249 -9.82 12.68 -5.92
CA THR A 249 -10.89 13.46 -6.57
C THR A 249 -12.20 13.27 -5.83
N ASN A 250 -12.80 14.38 -5.39
CA ASN A 250 -14.19 14.39 -4.93
C ASN A 250 -15.09 14.25 -6.16
N LEU A 251 -15.70 13.08 -6.34
CA LEU A 251 -16.57 12.77 -7.47
C LEU A 251 -17.90 13.52 -7.42
N THR A 252 -18.28 14.07 -6.25
CA THR A 252 -19.52 14.82 -6.08
C THR A 252 -19.36 16.28 -6.51
N THR A 253 -18.21 16.91 -6.23
CA THR A 253 -17.99 18.35 -6.50
C THR A 253 -17.03 18.61 -7.66
N GLY A 254 -16.11 17.70 -7.95
CA GLY A 254 -15.00 17.89 -8.88
C GLY A 254 -13.73 18.50 -8.25
N ASP A 255 -13.75 18.83 -6.96
CA ASP A 255 -12.55 19.27 -6.24
C ASP A 255 -11.53 18.12 -6.20
N LYS A 256 -10.23 18.45 -6.28
CA LYS A 256 -9.18 17.43 -6.32
C LYS A 256 -7.95 17.85 -5.54
N ALA A 257 -7.29 16.90 -4.89
CA ALA A 257 -5.93 17.05 -4.41
C ALA A 257 -4.98 16.36 -5.40
N VAL A 258 -3.94 17.06 -5.82
CA VAL A 258 -2.86 16.49 -6.65
C VAL A 258 -1.55 16.71 -5.91
N LEU A 259 -0.94 15.62 -5.46
CA LEU A 259 0.33 15.64 -4.74
C LEU A 259 1.40 14.90 -5.55
N TYR A 260 2.55 15.53 -5.70
CA TYR A 260 3.68 14.97 -6.43
C TYR A 260 4.71 14.41 -5.44
N PHE A 261 4.92 13.11 -5.50
CA PHE A 261 5.98 12.42 -4.78
C PHE A 261 7.29 12.63 -5.51
N GLN A 262 8.23 13.32 -4.86
CA GLN A 262 9.53 13.61 -5.45
C GLN A 262 10.35 12.32 -5.55
N PRO A 263 10.90 11.98 -6.73
CA PRO A 263 11.80 10.84 -6.85
C PRO A 263 13.09 11.11 -6.08
N CYS A 264 13.74 10.03 -5.61
CA CYS A 264 15.04 10.14 -4.99
C CYS A 264 16.10 10.60 -6.03
N GLY A 265 16.53 11.85 -5.91
CA GLY A 265 17.51 12.51 -6.76
C GLY A 265 18.96 12.28 -6.32
N TRP A 266 19.86 13.12 -6.86
CA TRP A 266 21.27 13.10 -6.54
C TRP A 266 21.49 13.32 -5.04
N PHE A 267 22.40 12.54 -4.46
CA PHE A 267 22.73 12.58 -3.04
C PHE A 267 21.53 12.34 -2.08
N GLY A 268 20.45 11.70 -2.55
CA GLY A 268 19.24 11.50 -1.76
C GLY A 268 18.30 12.71 -1.69
N ALA A 269 18.57 13.77 -2.47
CA ALA A 269 17.70 14.93 -2.56
C ALA A 269 16.28 14.55 -3.01
N GLY A 270 15.25 15.19 -2.47
CA GLY A 270 13.85 14.86 -2.79
C GLY A 270 13.33 13.57 -2.16
N ARG A 271 14.21 12.73 -1.57
CA ARG A 271 13.76 11.46 -0.99
C ARG A 271 12.78 11.73 0.14
N TYR A 272 11.61 11.11 0.00
CA TYR A 272 10.44 11.27 0.87
C TYR A 272 9.64 12.56 0.70
N GLU A 273 10.11 13.54 -0.05
CA GLU A 273 9.43 14.82 -0.21
C GLU A 273 8.17 14.67 -1.04
N ILE A 274 7.14 15.42 -0.64
CA ILE A 274 5.85 15.44 -1.31
C ILE A 274 5.28 16.86 -1.23
N ASP A 275 4.83 17.37 -2.37
CA ASP A 275 4.26 18.71 -2.48
C ASP A 275 3.11 18.71 -3.47
N GLY A 276 2.14 19.59 -3.26
CA GLY A 276 1.05 19.77 -4.19
C GLY A 276 -0.07 20.60 -3.60
N TYR A 277 -1.24 20.51 -4.20
CA TYR A 277 -2.34 21.40 -3.87
C TYR A 277 -3.68 20.69 -3.86
N VAL A 278 -4.58 21.22 -3.05
CA VAL A 278 -6.02 21.06 -3.23
C VAL A 278 -6.50 22.14 -4.19
N TYR A 279 -7.20 21.71 -5.22
CA TYR A 279 -7.84 22.51 -6.24
C TYR A 279 -9.35 22.43 -6.11
N ASN A 280 -10.02 23.52 -6.46
CA ASN A 280 -11.44 23.47 -6.72
C ASN A 280 -11.75 22.84 -8.09
N ALA A 281 -13.04 22.61 -8.37
CA ALA A 281 -13.50 22.09 -9.67
C ALA A 281 -13.13 22.95 -10.90
N ALA A 282 -12.75 24.22 -10.71
CA ALA A 282 -12.28 25.12 -11.76
C ALA A 282 -10.74 25.06 -11.95
N GLU A 283 -10.08 24.10 -11.30
CA GLU A 283 -8.62 23.92 -11.32
C GLU A 283 -7.82 25.08 -10.71
N GLU A 284 -8.44 25.87 -9.83
CA GLU A 284 -7.74 26.89 -9.07
C GLU A 284 -7.21 26.31 -7.76
N PRO A 285 -5.92 26.50 -7.43
CA PRO A 285 -5.37 26.07 -6.16
C PRO A 285 -6.03 26.84 -5.00
N LYS A 286 -6.20 26.16 -3.87
CA LYS A 286 -6.81 26.70 -2.64
C LYS A 286 -5.96 26.43 -1.40
N ILE A 287 -5.33 25.27 -1.33
CA ILE A 287 -4.48 24.89 -0.19
C ILE A 287 -3.22 24.20 -0.71
N LEU A 288 -2.06 24.73 -0.35
CA LEU A 288 -0.77 24.08 -0.47
C LEU A 288 -0.68 22.94 0.55
N MET A 289 -0.23 21.77 0.13
CA MET A 289 0.13 20.65 0.98
C MET A 289 1.59 20.27 0.72
N THR A 290 2.37 20.09 1.78
CA THR A 290 3.80 19.78 1.68
C THR A 290 4.26 18.96 2.88
N GLY A 291 5.27 18.13 2.70
CA GLY A 291 5.90 17.42 3.80
C GLY A 291 6.78 16.27 3.34
N LYS A 292 6.86 15.25 4.20
CA LYS A 292 7.51 13.99 3.89
C LYS A 292 6.62 12.82 4.24
N TRP A 293 6.35 11.96 3.27
CA TRP A 293 5.41 10.85 3.44
C TRP A 293 5.85 9.79 4.47
N ASN A 294 7.12 9.83 4.91
CA ASN A 294 7.65 8.99 5.97
C ASN A 294 7.80 9.71 7.34
N GLU A 295 7.41 10.98 7.46
CA GLU A 295 7.55 11.76 8.70
C GLU A 295 6.27 12.53 9.07
N SER A 296 5.84 13.47 8.22
CA SER A 296 4.72 14.38 8.52
C SER A 296 4.24 15.13 7.29
N MET A 297 2.98 15.58 7.33
CA MET A 297 2.33 16.43 6.33
C MET A 297 1.84 17.72 6.96
N SER A 298 2.00 18.81 6.21
CA SER A 298 1.54 20.14 6.57
C SER A 298 0.71 20.76 5.43
N TYR A 299 -0.04 21.81 5.76
CA TYR A 299 -0.84 22.54 4.79
C TYR A 299 -0.85 24.05 5.08
N GLN A 300 -1.15 24.83 4.04
CA GLN A 300 -1.29 26.28 4.14
C GLN A 300 -2.25 26.81 3.06
N PRO A 301 -3.22 27.68 3.39
CA PRO A 301 -4.03 28.34 2.38
C PRO A 301 -3.17 29.11 1.37
N CYS A 302 -3.53 29.05 0.09
CA CYS A 302 -2.82 29.74 -0.98
C CYS A 302 -3.78 30.56 -1.87
N ASP A 303 -3.21 31.49 -2.64
CA ASP A 303 -3.92 32.22 -3.69
C ASP A 303 -4.01 31.43 -5.00
N SER A 304 -4.56 32.05 -6.04
CA SER A 304 -4.73 31.43 -7.37
C SER A 304 -3.41 31.10 -8.08
N ASP A 305 -2.30 31.72 -7.68
CA ASP A 305 -0.96 31.43 -8.21
C ASP A 305 -0.27 30.30 -7.42
N GLY A 306 -0.92 29.80 -6.37
CA GLY A 306 -0.40 28.77 -5.48
C GLY A 306 0.55 29.31 -4.41
N GLU A 307 0.63 30.63 -4.25
CA GLU A 307 1.48 31.27 -3.24
C GLU A 307 0.74 31.34 -1.90
N PRO A 308 1.43 31.07 -0.76
CA PRO A 308 0.81 31.13 0.55
C PRO A 308 0.17 32.50 0.86
N LEU A 309 -1.04 32.48 1.41
CA LEU A 309 -1.76 33.72 1.72
C LEU A 309 -1.02 34.55 2.80
N PRO A 310 -0.92 35.89 2.64
CA PRO A 310 -0.29 36.75 3.63
C PRO A 310 -0.89 36.59 5.04
N GLY A 311 -0.04 36.44 6.05
CA GLY A 311 -0.47 36.28 7.45
C GLY A 311 -0.94 34.87 7.82
N THR A 312 -0.85 33.90 6.91
CA THR A 312 -1.01 32.47 7.23
C THR A 312 0.33 31.83 7.53
N GLU A 313 0.30 30.71 8.25
CA GLU A 313 1.48 29.90 8.58
C GLU A 313 1.26 28.47 8.11
N LEU A 314 2.36 27.78 7.81
CA LEU A 314 2.35 26.35 7.51
C LEU A 314 1.96 25.56 8.76
N LYS A 315 0.86 24.82 8.72
CA LYS A 315 0.34 24.04 9.85
C LYS A 315 0.58 22.57 9.65
N GLU A 316 1.20 21.93 10.63
CA GLU A 316 1.29 20.47 10.68
C GLU A 316 -0.10 19.86 10.91
N LEU A 317 -0.45 18.89 10.09
CA LEU A 317 -1.74 18.19 10.12
C LEU A 317 -1.60 16.76 10.60
N TRP A 318 -0.58 16.06 10.09
CA TRP A 318 -0.36 14.66 10.37
C TRP A 318 1.13 14.41 10.59
N ARG A 319 1.42 13.49 11.50
CA ARG A 319 2.75 12.97 11.78
C ARG A 319 2.65 11.47 11.99
N VAL A 320 3.65 10.77 11.50
CA VAL A 320 3.83 9.34 11.71
C VAL A 320 3.83 9.04 13.22
N ALA A 321 3.06 8.04 13.61
CA ALA A 321 2.99 7.54 14.97
C ALA A 321 4.32 6.97 15.45
N ASP A 322 4.58 7.09 16.75
CA ASP A 322 5.74 6.46 17.36
C ASP A 322 5.74 4.95 17.12
N ALA A 323 6.93 4.39 16.86
CA ALA A 323 7.14 2.96 16.65
C ALA A 323 8.09 2.38 17.71
N PRO A 324 7.99 1.06 18.03
CA PRO A 324 8.97 0.38 18.86
C PRO A 324 10.40 0.57 18.31
N LYS A 325 11.33 0.90 19.21
CA LYS A 325 12.75 1.02 18.86
C LYS A 325 13.31 -0.33 18.45
N ASN A 326 14.10 -0.34 17.37
CA ASN A 326 14.77 -1.55 16.84
C ASN A 326 13.81 -2.68 16.42
N ASP A 327 12.57 -2.36 16.08
CA ASP A 327 11.68 -3.35 15.47
C ASP A 327 12.28 -3.87 14.16
N LYS A 328 12.42 -5.21 14.04
CA LYS A 328 13.05 -5.85 12.87
C LYS A 328 12.36 -5.50 11.56
N PHE A 329 11.04 -5.41 11.59
CA PHE A 329 10.21 -5.14 10.42
C PHE A 329 9.81 -3.68 10.34
N GLN A 330 10.18 -2.81 11.30
CA GLN A 330 9.76 -1.40 11.37
C GLN A 330 8.22 -1.26 11.51
N TYR A 331 7.59 -2.17 12.24
CA TYR A 331 6.17 -2.08 12.57
C TYR A 331 5.89 -0.96 13.56
N THR A 332 4.80 -0.22 13.35
CA THR A 332 4.19 0.65 14.37
C THR A 332 3.55 -0.18 15.47
N TYR A 333 3.15 0.45 16.59
CA TYR A 333 2.34 -0.24 17.58
C TYR A 333 1.00 -0.72 17.00
N PHE A 334 0.45 0.01 16.03
CA PHE A 334 -0.75 -0.41 15.32
C PHE A 334 -0.50 -1.64 14.45
N ALA A 335 0.61 -1.69 13.69
CA ALA A 335 0.99 -2.86 12.91
C ALA A 335 1.12 -4.13 13.78
N HIS A 336 1.72 -4.01 14.97
CA HIS A 336 1.75 -5.09 15.97
C HIS A 336 0.35 -5.47 16.48
N LYS A 337 -0.47 -4.46 16.79
CA LYS A 337 -1.86 -4.65 17.23
C LYS A 337 -2.66 -5.43 16.19
N ILE A 338 -2.58 -5.10 14.91
CA ILE A 338 -3.41 -5.77 13.89
C ILE A 338 -2.94 -7.20 13.60
N ASN A 339 -1.66 -7.51 13.84
CA ASN A 339 -1.10 -8.84 13.67
C ASN A 339 -1.36 -9.79 14.85
N SER A 340 -1.57 -9.24 16.05
CA SER A 340 -1.71 -10.02 17.28
C SER A 340 -3.04 -10.80 17.36
N PHE A 341 -2.97 -11.96 18.00
CA PHE A 341 -4.16 -12.74 18.40
C PHE A 341 -4.89 -12.14 19.61
N ASP A 342 -4.20 -11.36 20.45
CA ASP A 342 -4.80 -10.78 21.67
C ASP A 342 -5.84 -9.69 21.35
N THR A 343 -5.72 -9.14 20.15
CA THR A 343 -6.57 -8.10 19.57
C THR A 343 -7.41 -8.65 18.41
N ALA A 344 -7.37 -9.96 18.14
CA ALA A 344 -8.22 -10.57 17.13
C ALA A 344 -9.69 -10.51 17.58
N PRO A 345 -10.64 -10.37 16.64
CA PRO A 345 -12.05 -10.49 16.96
C PRO A 345 -12.38 -11.85 17.60
N LYS A 346 -13.38 -11.88 18.50
CA LYS A 346 -13.91 -13.15 19.02
C LYS A 346 -14.53 -13.95 17.86
N LYS A 347 -14.37 -15.28 17.91
CA LYS A 347 -14.81 -16.22 16.85
C LYS A 347 -14.24 -15.86 15.47
N LEU A 348 -12.91 -15.77 15.41
CA LEU A 348 -12.15 -15.49 14.20
C LEU A 348 -12.52 -16.44 13.06
N LEU A 349 -12.64 -15.92 11.84
CA LEU A 349 -12.82 -16.73 10.64
C LEU A 349 -11.66 -17.73 10.46
N ALA A 350 -11.97 -18.97 10.06
CA ALA A 350 -10.94 -19.96 9.76
C ALA A 350 -10.02 -19.54 8.60
N SER A 351 -10.49 -18.64 7.74
CA SER A 351 -9.74 -18.04 6.65
C SER A 351 -8.88 -16.83 7.06
N ASP A 352 -8.88 -16.40 8.33
CA ASP A 352 -8.17 -15.19 8.76
C ASP A 352 -6.64 -15.32 8.65
N SER A 353 -5.99 -14.29 8.10
CA SER A 353 -4.53 -14.23 7.91
C SER A 353 -3.73 -14.44 9.18
N ARG A 354 -4.27 -14.18 10.39
CA ARG A 354 -3.53 -14.47 11.64
C ARG A 354 -3.28 -15.96 11.82
N LEU A 355 -4.21 -16.81 11.39
CA LEU A 355 -4.11 -18.27 11.51
C LEU A 355 -3.13 -18.88 10.49
N ARG A 356 -2.73 -18.12 9.46
CA ARG A 356 -1.88 -18.58 8.38
C ARG A 356 -0.50 -19.07 8.88
N PRO A 357 -0.14 -20.35 8.68
CA PRO A 357 0.97 -20.99 9.39
C PRO A 357 2.37 -20.54 8.96
N ASP A 358 2.61 -20.26 7.67
CA ASP A 358 3.90 -19.74 7.17
C ASP A 358 4.18 -18.32 7.68
N ARG A 359 3.15 -17.46 7.64
CA ARG A 359 3.19 -16.12 8.23
C ARG A 359 3.48 -16.17 9.73
N TYR A 360 2.74 -16.97 10.48
CA TYR A 360 2.93 -17.10 11.93
C TYR A 360 4.30 -17.69 12.29
N ALA A 361 4.79 -18.68 11.54
CA ALA A 361 6.14 -19.22 11.75
C ALA A 361 7.23 -18.14 11.54
N LEU A 362 7.06 -17.27 10.53
CA LEU A 362 7.97 -16.14 10.32
C LEU A 362 7.92 -15.13 11.46
N GLU A 363 6.74 -14.85 11.99
CA GLU A 363 6.54 -13.98 13.17
C GLU A 363 7.31 -14.50 14.38
N GLN A 364 7.32 -15.82 14.59
CA GLN A 364 8.08 -16.48 15.66
C GLN A 364 9.59 -16.61 15.36
N GLY A 365 10.06 -16.14 14.20
CA GLY A 365 11.46 -16.21 13.78
C GLY A 365 11.91 -17.56 13.24
N ASP A 366 10.99 -18.52 13.03
CA ASP A 366 11.30 -19.85 12.49
C ASP A 366 11.25 -19.85 10.96
N LEU A 367 12.36 -19.41 10.34
CA LEU A 367 12.51 -19.33 8.89
C LEU A 367 12.37 -20.70 8.19
N SER A 368 12.80 -21.78 8.84
CA SER A 368 12.74 -23.13 8.27
C SER A 368 11.29 -23.60 8.17
N LYS A 369 10.56 -23.50 9.28
CA LYS A 369 9.12 -23.83 9.32
C LYS A 369 8.32 -22.93 8.39
N ALA A 370 8.60 -21.63 8.37
CA ALA A 370 7.93 -20.71 7.46
C ALA A 370 8.13 -21.10 5.98
N GLY A 371 9.35 -21.49 5.59
CA GLY A 371 9.63 -21.97 4.23
C GLY A 371 8.89 -23.26 3.86
N PHE A 372 8.84 -24.21 4.80
CA PHE A 372 8.10 -25.46 4.64
C PHE A 372 6.59 -25.23 4.50
N GLU A 373 5.99 -24.48 5.44
CA GLU A 373 4.56 -24.18 5.44
C GLU A 373 4.13 -23.37 4.21
N LYS A 374 4.98 -22.45 3.74
CA LYS A 374 4.71 -21.67 2.53
C LYS A 374 4.62 -22.57 1.31
N SER A 375 5.56 -23.50 1.17
CA SER A 375 5.57 -24.47 0.07
C SER A 375 4.34 -25.38 0.13
N SER A 376 4.02 -25.90 1.33
CA SER A 376 2.83 -26.72 1.59
C SER A 376 1.52 -25.99 1.26
N LEU A 377 1.38 -24.71 1.63
CA LEU A 377 0.20 -23.91 1.31
C LEU A 377 0.07 -23.66 -0.20
N GLU A 378 1.17 -23.33 -0.88
CA GLU A 378 1.16 -23.13 -2.33
C GLU A 378 0.77 -24.42 -3.07
N GLU A 379 1.25 -25.59 -2.63
CA GLU A 379 0.87 -26.89 -3.18
C GLU A 379 -0.61 -27.21 -2.94
N ARG A 380 -1.12 -26.98 -1.72
CA ARG A 380 -2.54 -27.14 -1.39
C ARG A 380 -3.43 -26.26 -2.27
N GLN A 381 -3.05 -24.99 -2.47
CA GLN A 381 -3.79 -24.09 -3.35
C GLN A 381 -3.78 -24.56 -4.82
N ARG A 382 -2.64 -25.08 -5.32
CA ARG A 382 -2.56 -25.66 -6.67
C ARG A 382 -3.46 -26.90 -6.80
N ALA A 383 -3.50 -27.74 -5.77
CA ALA A 383 -4.36 -28.93 -5.73
C ALA A 383 -5.85 -28.58 -5.66
N GLU A 384 -6.24 -27.59 -4.84
CA GLU A 384 -7.61 -27.06 -4.78
C GLU A 384 -8.04 -26.53 -6.15
N LYS A 385 -7.22 -25.69 -6.77
CA LYS A 385 -7.52 -25.13 -8.11
C LYS A 385 -7.78 -26.24 -9.12
N LYS A 386 -6.91 -27.26 -9.15
CA LYS A 386 -7.07 -28.42 -10.04
C LYS A 386 -8.39 -29.16 -9.76
N ASN A 387 -8.71 -29.43 -8.50
CA ASN A 387 -9.96 -30.10 -8.11
C ASN A 387 -11.20 -29.28 -8.54
N ARG A 388 -11.15 -27.97 -8.34
CA ARG A 388 -12.22 -27.03 -8.69
C ARG A 388 -12.44 -26.98 -10.20
N GLU A 389 -11.37 -26.93 -10.99
CA GLU A 389 -11.42 -26.98 -12.45
C GLU A 389 -11.96 -28.32 -12.98
N GLU A 390 -11.49 -29.45 -12.42
CA GLU A 390 -11.97 -30.79 -12.79
C GLU A 390 -13.47 -30.99 -12.54
N LYS A 391 -14.01 -30.35 -11.50
CA LYS A 391 -15.44 -30.37 -11.17
C LYS A 391 -16.26 -29.30 -11.90
N GLY A 392 -15.63 -28.42 -12.69
CA GLY A 392 -16.30 -27.29 -13.34
C GLY A 392 -16.85 -26.23 -12.37
N HIS A 393 -16.33 -26.20 -11.13
CA HIS A 393 -16.75 -25.25 -10.12
C HIS A 393 -16.06 -23.89 -10.35
N LYS A 394 -16.77 -22.80 -10.06
CA LYS A 394 -16.20 -21.45 -10.05
C LYS A 394 -16.01 -21.00 -8.60
N PHE A 395 -14.88 -20.37 -8.32
CA PHE A 395 -14.67 -19.71 -7.04
C PHE A 395 -15.56 -18.46 -6.98
N ALA A 396 -16.25 -18.27 -5.87
CA ALA A 396 -17.03 -17.07 -5.57
C ALA A 396 -16.56 -16.54 -4.21
N PRO A 397 -16.10 -15.28 -4.14
CA PRO A 397 -15.77 -14.69 -2.85
C PRO A 397 -16.99 -14.63 -1.95
N LYS A 398 -16.80 -14.71 -0.63
CA LYS A 398 -17.89 -14.79 0.34
C LYS A 398 -18.43 -13.41 0.70
N TRP A 399 -17.55 -12.44 0.88
CA TRP A 399 -17.87 -11.12 1.45
C TRP A 399 -17.96 -10.02 0.39
N PHE A 400 -17.56 -10.33 -0.84
CA PHE A 400 -17.56 -9.39 -1.94
C PHE A 400 -18.16 -10.01 -3.20
N ASP A 401 -19.03 -9.26 -3.87
CA ASP A 401 -19.63 -9.66 -5.12
C ASP A 401 -18.85 -9.02 -6.28
N PHE A 402 -18.60 -9.79 -7.34
CA PHE A 402 -18.05 -9.27 -8.58
C PHE A 402 -19.09 -8.36 -9.25
N THR A 403 -18.67 -7.21 -9.76
CA THR A 403 -19.55 -6.26 -10.45
C THR A 403 -19.23 -6.19 -11.95
N ASP A 404 -20.15 -5.64 -12.74
CA ASP A 404 -19.89 -5.32 -14.16
C ASP A 404 -19.05 -4.03 -14.33
N GLU A 405 -18.65 -3.36 -13.22
CA GLU A 405 -17.80 -2.17 -13.25
C GLU A 405 -16.35 -2.55 -13.56
N VAL A 406 -15.78 -1.87 -14.55
CA VAL A 406 -14.35 -1.92 -14.87
C VAL A 406 -13.77 -0.53 -14.68
N ALA A 407 -12.98 -0.36 -13.64
CA ALA A 407 -12.31 0.91 -13.35
C ALA A 407 -11.10 1.09 -14.29
N ALA A 408 -11.01 2.27 -14.90
CA ALA A 408 -9.83 2.65 -15.68
C ALA A 408 -8.78 3.25 -14.77
N THR A 409 -7.59 2.64 -14.72
CA THR A 409 -6.43 3.19 -14.01
C THR A 409 -5.37 3.63 -15.04
N PRO A 410 -4.40 4.49 -14.66
CA PRO A 410 -3.29 4.86 -15.54
C PRO A 410 -2.47 3.66 -16.06
N TRP A 411 -2.54 2.50 -15.40
CA TRP A 411 -1.73 1.32 -15.73
C TRP A 411 -2.54 0.13 -16.26
N GLY A 412 -3.86 0.31 -16.44
CA GLY A 412 -4.74 -0.70 -17.03
C GLY A 412 -6.15 -0.72 -16.46
N ALA A 413 -6.98 -1.59 -17.02
CA ALA A 413 -8.33 -1.86 -16.53
C ALA A 413 -8.28 -2.74 -15.27
N LEU A 414 -9.23 -2.49 -14.36
CA LEU A 414 -9.39 -3.22 -13.11
C LEU A 414 -10.84 -3.64 -12.92
N GLU A 415 -11.05 -4.93 -12.72
CA GLU A 415 -12.33 -5.49 -12.29
C GLU A 415 -12.66 -5.06 -10.85
N VAL A 416 -13.90 -4.65 -10.60
CA VAL A 416 -14.33 -4.16 -9.29
C VAL A 416 -15.13 -5.23 -8.53
N TYR A 417 -14.83 -5.35 -7.25
CA TYR A 417 -15.56 -6.16 -6.28
C TYR A 417 -16.19 -5.23 -5.25
N GLN A 418 -17.47 -5.46 -4.96
CA GLN A 418 -18.25 -4.64 -4.04
C GLN A 418 -18.58 -5.45 -2.78
N TYR A 419 -18.45 -4.82 -1.62
CA TYR A 419 -18.86 -5.43 -0.36
C TYR A 419 -20.36 -5.75 -0.35
N ASN A 420 -20.72 -6.97 0.07
CA ASN A 420 -22.10 -7.47 -0.02
C ASN A 420 -22.88 -7.44 1.31
N GLY A 421 -22.32 -6.85 2.37
CA GLY A 421 -22.99 -6.70 3.67
C GLY A 421 -23.02 -7.95 4.56
N LYS A 422 -22.77 -9.14 4.01
CA LYS A 422 -22.90 -10.42 4.74
C LYS A 422 -21.95 -10.55 5.93
N TYR A 423 -20.79 -9.88 5.89
CA TYR A 423 -19.86 -9.91 7.02
C TYR A 423 -20.39 -9.10 8.22
N SER A 424 -21.05 -7.98 7.98
CA SER A 424 -21.70 -7.17 9.03
C SER A 424 -22.83 -7.96 9.69
N GLU A 425 -23.64 -8.67 8.89
CA GLU A 425 -24.67 -9.60 9.40
C GLU A 425 -24.06 -10.71 10.25
N HIS A 426 -22.96 -11.32 9.77
CA HIS A 426 -22.21 -12.34 10.50
C HIS A 426 -21.69 -11.83 11.84
N ARG A 427 -21.14 -10.61 11.90
CA ARG A 427 -20.66 -9.98 13.14
C ARG A 427 -21.80 -9.69 14.11
N ALA A 428 -22.91 -9.12 13.62
CA ALA A 428 -24.10 -8.87 14.44
C ALA A 428 -24.67 -10.17 15.04
N ALA A 429 -24.67 -11.27 14.29
CA ALA A 429 -25.08 -12.59 14.78
C ALA A 429 -24.12 -13.13 15.88
N ILE A 430 -22.80 -12.93 15.72
CA ILE A 430 -21.84 -13.30 16.75
C ILE A 430 -22.09 -12.51 18.04
N ASP A 431 -22.24 -11.19 17.94
CA ASP A 431 -22.35 -10.31 19.10
C ASP A 431 -23.68 -10.56 19.86
N SER A 432 -24.78 -10.85 19.14
CA SER A 432 -26.06 -11.26 19.74
C SER A 432 -26.03 -12.67 20.36
N SER A 433 -25.26 -13.61 19.79
CA SER A 433 -25.11 -14.97 20.33
C SER A 433 -24.18 -15.07 21.55
N SER A 434 -23.48 -13.99 21.91
CA SER A 434 -22.41 -14.00 22.91
C SER A 434 -22.87 -14.11 24.38
N SER A 435 -24.13 -14.50 24.63
CA SER A 435 -24.66 -14.75 25.98
C SER A 435 -24.35 -16.14 26.55
N SER A 436 -23.73 -17.09 25.82
CA SER A 436 -23.56 -18.46 26.36
C SER A 436 -22.45 -19.38 25.80
N SER A 437 -21.29 -18.89 25.32
CA SER A 437 -20.17 -19.79 24.99
C SER A 437 -18.78 -19.11 24.98
N ASP A 438 -18.24 -18.81 26.15
CA ASP A 438 -16.81 -18.55 26.31
C ASP A 438 -16.08 -19.91 26.33
N GLY A 439 -15.31 -20.26 25.29
CA GLY A 439 -14.53 -21.50 25.38
C GLY A 439 -13.67 -21.96 24.20
N ILE A 440 -13.91 -21.54 22.95
CA ILE A 440 -12.99 -21.92 21.86
C ILE A 440 -11.87 -20.89 21.79
N ALA A 441 -10.68 -21.28 22.25
CA ALA A 441 -9.48 -20.46 22.12
C ALA A 441 -9.19 -20.23 20.62
N VAL A 442 -9.05 -18.97 20.19
CA VAL A 442 -8.77 -18.59 18.79
C VAL A 442 -7.61 -19.40 18.19
N LYS A 443 -6.62 -19.76 19.01
CA LYS A 443 -5.44 -20.55 18.64
C LYS A 443 -5.71 -22.02 18.27
N SER A 444 -6.88 -22.58 18.57
CA SER A 444 -7.23 -23.96 18.16
C SER A 444 -7.91 -24.06 16.80
N THR A 445 -8.20 -22.92 16.15
CA THR A 445 -8.81 -22.89 14.81
C THR A 445 -7.75 -23.20 13.76
N GLU A 446 -7.99 -24.19 12.91
CA GLU A 446 -7.10 -24.49 11.78
C GLU A 446 -7.34 -23.49 10.65
N PHE A 447 -6.26 -22.98 10.04
CA PHE A 447 -6.36 -22.10 8.89
C PHE A 447 -6.95 -22.83 7.68
N ASN A 448 -8.11 -22.38 7.21
CA ASN A 448 -8.81 -22.96 6.09
C ASN A 448 -9.48 -21.88 5.21
N PRO A 449 -8.78 -21.34 4.21
CA PRO A 449 -9.30 -20.31 3.31
C PRO A 449 -10.30 -20.85 2.26
N TRP A 450 -10.49 -22.17 2.20
CA TRP A 450 -11.39 -22.83 1.24
C TRP A 450 -12.71 -23.30 1.87
N GLN A 451 -12.89 -23.09 3.17
CA GLN A 451 -14.15 -23.38 3.85
C GLN A 451 -15.21 -22.33 3.50
N TYR A 452 -15.81 -22.53 2.34
CA TYR A 452 -17.15 -22.06 2.06
C TYR A 452 -18.04 -23.24 2.38
N GLU A 453 -18.95 -23.09 3.34
CA GLU A 453 -20.05 -24.05 3.47
C GLU A 453 -20.63 -24.23 2.07
N ASP A 454 -20.73 -25.49 1.62
CA ASP A 454 -21.26 -25.83 0.32
C ASP A 454 -22.57 -25.05 0.10
N LEU A 455 -22.56 -24.07 -0.80
CA LEU A 455 -23.79 -23.48 -1.36
C LEU A 455 -24.49 -24.46 -2.31
N VAL A 456 -24.37 -25.77 -2.04
CA VAL A 456 -25.07 -26.85 -2.73
C VAL A 456 -25.89 -27.62 -1.69
N ALA A 457 -26.82 -26.89 -1.06
CA ALA A 457 -28.02 -27.46 -0.46
C ALA A 457 -29.13 -26.39 -0.48
N SER A 458 -29.57 -26.03 -1.68
CA SER A 458 -30.90 -25.45 -1.92
C SER A 458 -31.59 -26.19 -3.04
#